data_AF-A0A4U8SMC5-F1
#
_entry.id   AF-A0A4U8SMC5-F1
#
_cell.length_a   1.000
_cell.length_b   1.000
_cell.length_c   1.000
_cell.angle_alpha   90.00
_cell.angle_beta   90.00
_cell.angle_gamma   90.00
#
_symmetry.space_group_name_H-M   'P 1'
#
loop_
_entity.id
_entity.type
_entity.pdbx_description
1 polymer ?
#
loop_
_entity_poly.entity_id
_entity_poly.type
_entity_poly.pdbx_seq_one_letter_code
_entity_poly.pdbx_strand_id
1 'polypeptide(L)'
;MKEIKILAIIVIIVGVLYWGVEPLAHKTFHPEVAKADFAFNDLQDIDLSKGDAARGKEYVEKNCVACHTVNSVGIAGGEMTMYFRDNKEATIFTPDLSVAGAIYDEKFLANLILDPANALHLTHKFPNGDFPMTQYFGMTDDTKQEVSDIVAYLKSIGSISLKKQVLESQEFAAKKEAIEKAGHSSEQTQSQIATLEENLTNKAVFLNACSRCHTMKYDNVASRTSPESLDAYLGSPAPDLSMMIRAKGKHYLEHFINDPQNVSFKSIQDAIIQKEGSLPANDKKSPWQDDRDYSNLAKELGVMPVGLSMPRVGLTEEAQERVVAYLESVGDAKKEQRESLGIYIMIFFGVMSILAYLWKKRIWSEVH
;
A
#
# COMPACT_ATOMS: atom_id res chain seq x y z
N MET A 1 43.46 19.69 25.64
CA MET A 1 42.14 20.01 26.26
C MET A 1 41.21 20.75 25.31
N LYS A 2 41.69 21.69 24.47
CA LYS A 2 40.82 22.39 23.50
C LYS A 2 40.13 21.43 22.53
N GLU A 3 40.80 20.38 22.07
CA GLU A 3 40.21 19.44 21.09
C GLU A 3 39.13 18.54 21.71
N ILE A 4 39.28 18.14 22.99
CA ILE A 4 38.24 17.40 23.71
C ILE A 4 37.01 18.29 23.92
N LYS A 5 37.22 19.59 24.19
CA LYS A 5 36.11 20.56 24.25
C LYS A 5 35.41 20.69 22.89
N ILE A 6 36.17 20.75 21.78
CA ILE A 6 35.59 20.79 20.43
C ILE A 6 34.82 19.50 20.13
N LEU A 7 35.38 18.33 20.43
CA LEU A 7 34.69 17.05 20.26
C LEU A 7 33.41 16.97 21.09
N ALA A 8 33.45 17.39 22.36
CA ALA A 8 32.26 17.45 23.21
C ALA A 8 31.19 18.38 22.62
N ILE A 9 31.57 19.55 22.10
CA ILE A 9 30.65 20.47 21.42
C ILE A 9 30.04 19.81 20.18
N ILE A 10 30.84 19.14 19.34
CA ILE A 10 30.34 18.43 18.15
C ILE A 10 29.38 17.32 18.55
N VAL A 11 29.72 16.50 19.55
CA VAL A 11 28.86 15.42 20.05
C VAL A 11 27.54 15.99 20.58
N ILE A 12 27.57 17.10 21.30
CA ILE A 12 26.36 17.78 21.77
C ILE A 12 25.52 18.27 20.58
N ILE A 13 26.12 18.95 19.60
CA ILE A 13 25.40 19.45 18.42
C ILE A 13 24.78 18.30 17.63
N VAL A 14 25.55 17.25 17.36
CA VAL A 14 25.06 16.05 16.65
C VAL A 14 23.97 15.36 17.46
N GLY A 15 24.13 15.24 18.78
CA GLY A 15 23.11 14.69 19.67
C GLY A 15 21.83 15.51 19.69
N VAL A 16 21.92 16.85 19.70
CA VAL A 16 20.74 17.75 19.60
C VAL A 16 20.05 17.61 18.25
N LEU A 17 20.81 17.49 17.15
CA LEU A 17 20.24 17.26 15.82
C LEU A 17 19.51 15.91 15.77
N TYR A 18 20.13 14.85 16.28
CA TYR A 18 19.61 13.49 16.19
C TYR A 18 18.46 13.20 17.17
N TRP A 19 18.51 13.71 18.41
CA TRP A 19 17.45 13.47 19.40
C TRP A 19 16.45 14.61 19.54
N GLY A 20 16.76 15.80 19.04
CA GLY A 20 15.87 16.96 19.08
C GLY A 20 15.24 17.26 17.73
N VAL A 21 16.07 17.58 16.74
CA VAL A 21 15.60 18.07 15.44
C VAL A 21 14.97 16.95 14.61
N GLU A 22 15.58 15.77 14.55
CA GLU A 22 15.08 14.65 13.75
C GLU A 22 13.71 14.13 14.22
N PRO A 23 13.46 13.87 15.52
CA PRO A 23 12.12 13.49 15.99
C PRO A 23 11.07 14.59 15.77
N LEU A 24 11.46 15.86 15.95
CA LEU A 24 10.57 16.99 15.69
C LEU A 24 10.22 17.10 14.19
N ALA A 25 11.22 16.93 13.32
CA ALA A 25 11.03 16.92 11.88
C ALA A 25 10.12 15.75 11.47
N HIS A 26 10.36 14.54 11.99
CA HIS A 26 9.50 13.38 11.73
C HIS A 26 8.06 13.63 12.16
N LYS A 27 7.82 14.17 13.37
CA LYS A 27 6.46 14.51 13.83
C LYS A 27 5.79 15.60 12.98
N THR A 28 6.56 16.56 12.46
CA THR A 28 6.03 17.68 11.69
C THR A 28 5.72 17.28 10.24
N PHE A 29 6.60 16.50 9.61
CA PHE A 29 6.44 16.06 8.22
C PHE A 29 5.63 14.77 8.06
N HIS A 30 5.44 14.01 9.14
CA HIS A 30 4.57 12.84 9.22
C HIS A 30 3.57 13.04 10.37
N PRO A 31 2.60 13.96 10.20
CA PRO A 31 1.60 14.18 11.22
C PRO A 31 0.81 12.88 11.44
N GLU A 32 0.40 12.64 12.68
CA GLU A 32 -0.30 11.42 13.03
C GLU A 32 -1.63 11.30 12.28
N VAL A 33 -1.83 10.11 11.73
CA VAL A 33 -3.03 9.67 11.02
C VAL A 33 -3.52 8.39 11.69
N ALA A 34 -4.82 8.09 11.53
CA ALA A 34 -5.35 6.80 11.96
C ALA A 34 -4.59 5.65 11.28
N LYS A 35 -4.58 4.48 11.94
CA LYS A 35 -4.14 3.24 11.28
C LYS A 35 -5.17 2.86 10.22
N ALA A 36 -4.71 2.18 9.16
CA ALA A 36 -5.62 1.61 8.18
C ALA A 36 -6.58 0.62 8.89
N ASP A 37 -7.87 0.76 8.62
CA ASP A 37 -8.90 -0.13 9.13
C ASP A 37 -9.07 -1.34 8.21
N PHE A 38 -8.43 -2.46 8.56
CA PHE A 38 -8.54 -3.71 7.82
C PHE A 38 -9.87 -4.45 8.03
N ALA A 39 -10.71 -4.01 8.98
CA ALA A 39 -12.05 -4.54 9.17
C ALA A 39 -13.11 -3.77 8.36
N PHE A 40 -12.73 -2.66 7.72
CA PHE A 40 -13.58 -1.81 6.90
C PHE A 40 -14.92 -1.49 7.59
N ASN A 41 -14.85 -0.99 8.82
CA ASN A 41 -16.00 -0.72 9.68
C ASN A 41 -16.95 0.34 9.12
N ASP A 42 -16.47 1.17 8.19
CA ASP A 42 -17.27 2.17 7.49
C ASP A 42 -18.16 1.58 6.37
N LEU A 43 -17.92 0.33 5.97
CA LEU A 43 -18.67 -0.34 4.90
C LEU A 43 -19.83 -1.18 5.43
N GLN A 44 -20.80 -1.48 4.54
CA GLN A 44 -21.99 -2.25 4.91
C GLN A 44 -21.64 -3.68 5.28
N ASP A 45 -22.31 -4.21 6.30
CA ASP A 45 -22.25 -5.63 6.63
C ASP A 45 -23.14 -6.44 5.66
N ILE A 46 -22.53 -7.42 5.02
CA ILE A 46 -23.15 -8.35 4.08
C ILE A 46 -22.86 -9.76 4.58
N ASP A 47 -23.88 -10.62 4.61
CA ASP A 47 -23.71 -12.01 5.04
C ASP A 47 -23.00 -12.82 3.95
N LEU A 48 -21.68 -12.92 4.08
CA LEU A 48 -20.83 -13.67 3.15
C LEU A 48 -20.78 -15.17 3.46
N SER A 49 -21.42 -15.62 4.55
CA SER A 49 -21.38 -17.03 4.97
C SER A 49 -22.25 -17.95 4.10
N LYS A 50 -23.17 -17.37 3.33
CA LYS A 50 -24.14 -18.09 2.47
C LYS A 50 -23.75 -18.11 1.00
N GLY A 51 -22.59 -17.59 0.64
CA GLY A 51 -22.17 -17.49 -0.76
C GLY A 51 -21.99 -18.87 -1.40
N ASP A 52 -22.52 -19.03 -2.62
CA ASP A 52 -22.39 -20.21 -3.46
C ASP A 52 -21.49 -19.90 -4.67
N ALA A 53 -20.33 -20.55 -4.73
CA ALA A 53 -19.35 -20.31 -5.78
C ALA A 53 -19.85 -20.70 -7.18
N ALA A 54 -20.78 -21.66 -7.31
CA ALA A 54 -21.30 -22.05 -8.62
C ALA A 54 -22.25 -20.99 -9.16
N ARG A 55 -23.15 -20.44 -8.33
CA ARG A 55 -23.97 -19.28 -8.70
C ARG A 55 -23.13 -18.03 -8.91
N GLY A 56 -22.12 -17.81 -8.06
CA GLY A 56 -21.19 -16.69 -8.18
C GLY A 56 -20.47 -16.67 -9.52
N LYS A 57 -20.04 -17.85 -10.00
CA LYS A 57 -19.46 -17.98 -11.34
C LYS A 57 -20.42 -17.52 -12.42
N GLU A 58 -21.68 -17.96 -12.36
CA GLU A 58 -22.71 -17.57 -13.33
C GLU A 58 -22.93 -16.04 -13.35
N TYR A 59 -22.96 -15.40 -12.18
CA TYR A 59 -23.08 -13.94 -12.09
C TYR A 59 -21.85 -13.21 -12.63
N VAL A 60 -20.64 -13.71 -12.36
CA VAL A 60 -19.42 -13.14 -12.94
C VAL A 60 -19.44 -13.23 -14.46
N GLU A 61 -19.76 -14.40 -15.03
CA GLU A 61 -19.83 -14.63 -16.47
C GLU A 61 -20.92 -13.80 -17.16
N LYS A 62 -21.98 -13.39 -16.45
CA LYS A 62 -23.06 -12.58 -17.04
C LYS A 62 -22.87 -11.09 -16.88
N ASN A 63 -22.34 -10.62 -15.74
CA ASN A 63 -22.35 -9.20 -15.38
C ASN A 63 -20.96 -8.56 -15.34
N CYS A 64 -19.90 -9.33 -15.11
CA CYS A 64 -18.56 -8.76 -14.90
C CYS A 64 -17.71 -8.85 -16.18
N VAL A 65 -17.85 -9.91 -16.97
CA VAL A 65 -16.92 -10.21 -18.08
C VAL A 65 -16.96 -9.20 -19.22
N ALA A 66 -18.03 -8.41 -19.33
CA ALA A 66 -18.08 -7.31 -20.30
C ALA A 66 -16.90 -6.33 -20.14
N CYS A 67 -16.42 -6.17 -18.90
CA CYS A 67 -15.34 -5.26 -18.56
C CYS A 67 -14.16 -5.96 -17.88
N HIS A 68 -14.26 -7.22 -17.46
CA HIS A 68 -13.20 -7.90 -16.70
C HIS A 68 -12.83 -9.25 -17.29
N THR A 69 -11.57 -9.65 -17.17
CA THR A 69 -11.14 -11.03 -17.47
C THR A 69 -11.09 -11.89 -16.21
N VAL A 70 -11.16 -13.22 -16.40
CA VAL A 70 -10.78 -14.20 -15.37
C VAL A 70 -9.87 -15.25 -16.02
N ASN A 71 -8.67 -14.80 -16.37
CA ASN A 71 -7.76 -15.53 -17.26
C ASN A 71 -7.29 -16.87 -16.68
N SER A 72 -7.16 -16.99 -15.35
CA SER A 72 -6.67 -18.20 -14.69
C SER A 72 -7.51 -19.45 -14.98
N VAL A 73 -8.80 -19.25 -15.28
CA VAL A 73 -9.80 -20.28 -15.58
C VAL A 73 -10.35 -20.18 -17.01
N GLY A 74 -9.71 -19.37 -17.87
CA GLY A 74 -10.04 -19.29 -19.29
C GLY A 74 -11.33 -18.52 -19.62
N ILE A 75 -11.84 -17.69 -18.70
CA ILE A 75 -12.99 -16.82 -19.00
C ILE A 75 -12.46 -15.54 -19.63
N ALA A 76 -12.75 -15.38 -20.91
CA ALA A 76 -12.43 -14.16 -21.66
C ALA A 76 -13.36 -13.01 -21.25
N GLY A 77 -12.88 -11.78 -21.38
CA GLY A 77 -13.66 -10.59 -21.09
C GLY A 77 -12.96 -9.30 -21.52
N GLY A 78 -13.49 -8.16 -21.08
CA GLY A 78 -12.91 -6.85 -21.34
C GLY A 78 -11.65 -6.58 -20.50
N GLU A 79 -10.71 -5.82 -21.05
CA GLU A 79 -9.47 -5.41 -20.36
C GLU A 79 -9.36 -3.89 -20.17
N MET A 80 -10.34 -3.14 -20.69
CA MET A 80 -10.34 -1.68 -20.68
C MET A 80 -11.75 -1.11 -20.79
N THR A 81 -11.93 0.09 -20.25
CA THR A 81 -13.13 0.91 -20.41
C THR A 81 -12.74 2.32 -20.82
N MET A 82 -13.60 2.96 -21.61
CA MET A 82 -13.43 4.35 -22.02
C MET A 82 -14.24 5.25 -21.08
N TYR A 83 -13.61 6.31 -20.61
CA TYR A 83 -14.20 7.27 -19.71
C TYR A 83 -14.11 8.67 -20.31
N PHE A 84 -15.21 9.42 -20.22
CA PHE A 84 -15.36 10.73 -20.84
C PHE A 84 -15.84 11.73 -19.79
N ARG A 85 -15.05 12.77 -19.53
CA ARG A 85 -15.44 13.89 -18.66
C ARG A 85 -14.76 15.17 -19.11
N ASP A 86 -15.50 16.29 -19.10
CA ASP A 86 -14.97 17.62 -19.42
C ASP A 86 -14.21 17.70 -20.77
N ASN A 87 -14.73 17.01 -21.80
CA ASN A 87 -14.10 16.85 -23.12
C ASN A 87 -12.72 16.16 -23.09
N LYS A 88 -12.36 15.51 -21.99
CA LYS A 88 -11.20 14.60 -21.91
C LYS A 88 -11.68 13.17 -22.07
N GLU A 89 -10.87 12.39 -22.77
CA GLU A 89 -11.04 10.95 -22.93
C GLU A 89 -9.95 10.24 -22.11
N ALA A 90 -10.32 9.20 -21.39
CA ALA A 90 -9.41 8.35 -20.65
C ALA A 90 -9.67 6.89 -21.01
N THR A 91 -8.60 6.16 -21.28
CA THR A 91 -8.64 4.71 -21.39
C THR A 91 -8.20 4.11 -20.07
N ILE A 92 -9.11 3.45 -19.36
CA ILE A 92 -8.85 2.88 -18.04
C ILE A 92 -8.77 1.37 -18.19
N PHE A 93 -7.63 0.78 -17.82
CA PHE A 93 -7.48 -0.68 -17.84
C PHE A 93 -8.19 -1.31 -16.64
N THR A 94 -9.04 -2.29 -16.90
CA THR A 94 -9.78 -3.03 -15.89
C THR A 94 -8.94 -4.17 -15.33
N PRO A 95 -9.12 -4.54 -14.05
CA PRO A 95 -8.37 -5.64 -13.46
C PRO A 95 -8.90 -7.00 -13.97
N ASP A 96 -7.97 -7.93 -14.12
CA ASP A 96 -8.28 -9.36 -14.13
C ASP A 96 -8.71 -9.79 -12.72
N LEU A 97 -9.81 -10.54 -12.62
CA LEU A 97 -10.42 -10.90 -11.33
C LEU A 97 -9.89 -12.21 -10.75
N SER A 98 -9.00 -12.92 -11.45
CA SER A 98 -8.55 -14.26 -11.05
C SER A 98 -7.96 -14.30 -9.65
N VAL A 99 -7.30 -13.23 -9.21
CA VAL A 99 -6.66 -13.17 -7.88
C VAL A 99 -7.42 -12.30 -6.87
N ALA A 100 -8.56 -11.71 -7.26
CA ALA A 100 -9.26 -10.73 -6.44
C ALA A 100 -9.60 -11.28 -5.04
N GLY A 101 -10.11 -12.51 -4.97
CA GLY A 101 -10.43 -13.17 -3.70
C GLY A 101 -9.24 -13.64 -2.86
N ALA A 102 -8.00 -13.47 -3.34
CA ALA A 102 -6.79 -13.72 -2.55
C ALA A 102 -6.18 -12.45 -1.95
N ILE A 103 -6.38 -11.29 -2.57
CA ILE A 103 -5.68 -10.06 -2.20
C ILE A 103 -6.57 -9.01 -1.54
N TYR A 104 -7.86 -9.00 -1.86
CA TYR A 104 -8.81 -8.05 -1.28
C TYR A 104 -9.54 -8.67 -0.10
N ASP A 105 -9.84 -7.85 0.90
CA ASP A 105 -10.73 -8.24 1.98
C ASP A 105 -12.15 -8.54 1.45
N GLU A 106 -12.82 -9.51 2.05
CA GLU A 106 -14.11 -9.99 1.55
C GLU A 106 -15.25 -8.98 1.75
N LYS A 107 -15.25 -8.24 2.86
CA LYS A 107 -16.23 -7.18 3.14
C LYS A 107 -15.98 -6.00 2.21
N PHE A 108 -14.72 -5.62 2.01
CA PHE A 108 -14.35 -4.62 1.02
C PHE A 108 -14.78 -5.03 -0.39
N LEU A 109 -14.46 -6.26 -0.82
CA LEU A 109 -14.76 -6.75 -2.17
C LEU A 109 -16.28 -6.77 -2.43
N ALA A 110 -17.07 -7.20 -1.45
CA ALA A 110 -18.52 -7.17 -1.53
C ALA A 110 -19.07 -5.75 -1.71
N ASN A 111 -18.56 -4.79 -0.94
CA ASN A 111 -18.97 -3.39 -1.04
C ASN A 111 -18.43 -2.71 -2.31
N LEU A 112 -17.26 -3.11 -2.82
CA LEU A 112 -16.73 -2.65 -4.10
C LEU A 112 -17.63 -3.07 -5.26
N ILE A 113 -18.21 -4.27 -5.22
CA ILE A 113 -19.17 -4.73 -6.23
C ILE A 113 -20.48 -3.95 -6.13
N LEU A 114 -21.00 -3.76 -4.92
CA LEU A 114 -22.28 -3.05 -4.70
C LEU A 114 -22.20 -1.56 -5.03
N ASP A 115 -21.22 -0.87 -4.44
CA ASP A 115 -21.06 0.58 -4.53
C ASP A 115 -19.58 0.96 -4.64
N PRO A 116 -18.99 0.84 -5.85
CA PRO A 116 -17.56 0.99 -6.02
C PRO A 116 -17.05 2.39 -5.73
N ALA A 117 -17.79 3.43 -6.10
CA ALA A 117 -17.39 4.82 -5.80
C ALA A 117 -17.35 5.07 -4.29
N ASN A 118 -18.28 4.48 -3.53
CA ASN A 118 -18.26 4.55 -2.08
C ASN A 118 -17.12 3.73 -1.47
N ALA A 119 -16.97 2.46 -1.84
CA ALA A 119 -15.94 1.57 -1.30
C ALA A 119 -14.51 2.10 -1.53
N LEU A 120 -14.27 2.73 -2.68
CA LEU A 120 -12.98 3.34 -3.03
C LEU A 120 -12.79 4.76 -2.45
N HIS A 121 -13.79 5.28 -1.73
CA HIS A 121 -13.91 6.64 -1.21
C HIS A 121 -13.94 7.75 -2.28
N LEU A 122 -14.30 7.43 -3.52
CA LEU A 122 -14.25 8.38 -4.64
C LEU A 122 -15.54 9.19 -4.88
N THR A 123 -16.58 9.04 -4.06
CA THR A 123 -17.88 9.74 -4.26
C THR A 123 -17.75 11.24 -4.43
N HIS A 124 -16.84 11.89 -3.71
CA HIS A 124 -16.57 13.33 -3.83
C HIS A 124 -16.03 13.75 -5.21
N LYS A 125 -15.42 12.83 -5.97
CA LYS A 125 -14.94 13.04 -7.34
C LYS A 125 -15.95 12.62 -8.41
N PHE A 126 -16.93 11.78 -8.05
CA PHE A 126 -17.97 11.29 -8.96
C PHE A 126 -19.37 11.57 -8.39
N PRO A 127 -19.69 12.85 -8.08
CA PRO A 127 -20.94 13.20 -7.42
C PRO A 127 -22.18 12.94 -8.29
N ASN A 128 -21.98 12.80 -9.61
CA ASN A 128 -23.06 12.59 -10.58
C ASN A 128 -23.29 11.11 -10.93
N GLY A 129 -22.62 10.19 -10.22
CA GLY A 129 -22.73 8.75 -10.49
C GLY A 129 -22.04 8.31 -11.79
N ASP A 130 -21.12 9.10 -12.31
CA ASP A 130 -20.36 8.85 -13.54
C ASP A 130 -19.06 8.06 -13.28
N PHE A 131 -19.01 7.27 -12.20
CA PHE A 131 -17.89 6.39 -11.92
C PHE A 131 -17.84 5.23 -12.96
N PRO A 132 -16.68 4.91 -13.57
CA PRO A 132 -16.61 3.96 -14.68
C PRO A 132 -17.09 2.54 -14.36
N MET A 133 -16.91 2.07 -13.12
CA MET A 133 -17.48 0.81 -12.66
C MET A 133 -18.86 1.08 -12.09
N THR A 134 -19.90 0.70 -12.80
CA THR A 134 -21.28 0.94 -12.36
C THR A 134 -21.61 0.12 -11.11
N GLN A 135 -22.53 0.62 -10.29
CA GLN A 135 -23.09 -0.13 -9.18
C GLN A 135 -23.73 -1.44 -9.65
N TYR A 136 -23.59 -2.51 -8.85
CA TYR A 136 -24.21 -3.79 -9.14
C TYR A 136 -25.66 -3.80 -8.64
N PHE A 137 -26.62 -3.78 -9.58
CA PHE A 137 -28.05 -3.78 -9.27
C PHE A 137 -28.65 -5.18 -9.08
N GLY A 138 -27.88 -6.24 -9.36
CA GLY A 138 -28.35 -7.62 -9.25
C GLY A 138 -29.26 -8.08 -10.40
N MET A 139 -29.48 -9.39 -10.47
CA MET A 139 -30.39 -10.04 -11.43
C MET A 139 -31.70 -10.50 -10.77
N THR A 140 -31.75 -10.49 -9.45
CA THR A 140 -32.84 -10.93 -8.58
C THR A 140 -33.11 -9.87 -7.51
N ASP A 141 -34.17 -10.07 -6.73
CA ASP A 141 -34.55 -9.18 -5.63
C ASP A 141 -33.56 -9.24 -4.44
N ASP A 142 -32.64 -10.23 -4.40
CA ASP A 142 -31.64 -10.38 -3.34
C ASP A 142 -30.21 -10.13 -3.85
N THR A 143 -29.93 -8.87 -4.21
CA THR A 143 -28.61 -8.42 -4.67
C THR A 143 -27.50 -8.75 -3.67
N LYS A 144 -27.79 -8.75 -2.35
CA LYS A 144 -26.78 -9.04 -1.32
C LYS A 144 -26.35 -10.51 -1.35
N GLN A 145 -27.30 -11.42 -1.55
CA GLN A 145 -26.98 -12.83 -1.74
C GLN A 145 -26.20 -13.07 -3.03
N GLU A 146 -26.53 -12.38 -4.12
CA GLU A 146 -25.74 -12.50 -5.37
C GLU A 146 -24.30 -12.04 -5.19
N VAL A 147 -24.08 -10.91 -4.50
CA VAL A 147 -22.74 -10.41 -4.19
C VAL A 147 -22.00 -11.39 -3.29
N SER A 148 -22.67 -11.98 -2.30
CA SER A 148 -22.13 -13.07 -1.47
C SER A 148 -21.67 -14.26 -2.32
N ASP A 149 -22.48 -14.68 -3.30
CA ASP A 149 -22.16 -15.74 -4.25
C ASP A 149 -20.93 -15.37 -5.12
N ILE A 150 -20.88 -14.15 -5.67
CA ILE A 150 -19.75 -13.64 -6.47
C ILE A 150 -18.45 -13.65 -5.65
N VAL A 151 -18.48 -13.14 -4.41
CA VAL A 151 -17.32 -13.13 -3.52
C VAL A 151 -16.88 -14.56 -3.20
N ALA A 152 -17.81 -15.48 -2.92
CA ALA A 152 -17.48 -16.88 -2.69
C ALA A 152 -16.79 -17.52 -3.92
N TYR A 153 -17.24 -17.22 -5.13
CA TYR A 153 -16.57 -17.67 -6.35
C TYR A 153 -15.16 -17.10 -6.48
N LEU A 154 -14.98 -15.79 -6.35
CA LEU A 154 -13.66 -15.15 -6.47
C LEU A 154 -12.68 -15.67 -5.41
N LYS A 155 -13.14 -15.93 -4.18
CA LYS A 155 -12.34 -16.58 -3.12
C LYS A 155 -11.96 -18.01 -3.48
N SER A 156 -12.88 -18.77 -4.08
CA SER A 156 -12.63 -20.17 -4.45
C SER A 156 -11.49 -20.33 -5.47
N ILE A 157 -11.27 -19.34 -6.33
CA ILE A 157 -10.22 -19.36 -7.36
C ILE A 157 -8.99 -18.53 -6.99
N GLY A 158 -9.11 -17.58 -6.07
CA GLY A 158 -8.13 -16.54 -5.79
C GLY A 158 -6.73 -17.07 -5.50
N SER A 159 -6.57 -17.82 -4.41
CA SER A 159 -5.25 -18.26 -3.93
C SER A 159 -4.58 -19.23 -4.89
N ILE A 160 -5.38 -20.08 -5.55
CA ILE A 160 -4.91 -21.00 -6.58
C ILE A 160 -4.38 -20.20 -7.78
N SER A 161 -5.12 -19.18 -8.21
CA SER A 161 -4.74 -18.33 -9.34
C SER A 161 -3.49 -17.51 -9.05
N LEU A 162 -3.36 -16.95 -7.83
CA LEU A 162 -2.17 -16.21 -7.42
C LEU A 162 -0.94 -17.12 -7.45
N LYS A 163 -1.05 -18.31 -6.88
CA LYS A 163 0.04 -19.29 -6.89
C LYS A 163 0.41 -19.72 -8.31
N LYS A 164 -0.59 -19.96 -9.16
CA LYS A 164 -0.39 -20.28 -10.58
C LYS A 164 0.34 -19.16 -11.31
N GLN A 165 -0.09 -17.91 -11.13
CA GLN A 165 0.54 -16.72 -11.73
C GLN A 165 2.03 -16.62 -11.38
N VAL A 166 2.42 -17.00 -10.16
CA VAL A 166 3.81 -17.01 -9.71
C VAL A 166 4.59 -18.18 -10.31
N LEU A 167 4.13 -19.41 -10.07
CA LEU A 167 4.88 -20.63 -10.40
C LEU A 167 5.00 -20.89 -11.90
N GLU A 168 4.02 -20.43 -12.68
CA GLU A 168 4.03 -20.56 -14.15
C GLU A 168 4.66 -19.36 -14.85
N SER A 169 5.13 -18.35 -14.11
CA SER A 169 5.81 -17.20 -14.70
C SER A 169 7.15 -17.59 -15.32
N GLN A 170 7.49 -16.96 -16.45
CA GLN A 170 8.81 -17.12 -17.08
C GLN A 170 9.94 -16.70 -16.13
N GLU A 171 9.70 -15.68 -15.30
CA GLU A 171 10.67 -15.19 -14.31
C GLU A 171 10.98 -16.25 -13.24
N PHE A 172 9.95 -16.92 -12.69
CA PHE A 172 10.14 -18.00 -11.73
C PHE A 172 10.90 -19.16 -12.35
N ALA A 173 10.49 -19.61 -13.55
CA ALA A 173 11.13 -20.72 -14.25
C ALA A 173 12.63 -20.47 -14.50
N ALA A 174 12.97 -19.29 -15.04
CA ALA A 174 14.36 -18.93 -15.33
C ALA A 174 15.22 -18.81 -14.06
N LYS A 175 14.70 -18.18 -13.00
CA LYS A 175 15.45 -18.01 -11.74
C LYS A 175 15.60 -19.32 -10.97
N LYS A 176 14.56 -20.17 -10.98
CA LYS A 176 14.62 -21.51 -10.39
C LYS A 176 15.68 -22.37 -11.07
N GLU A 177 15.72 -22.39 -12.40
CA GLU A 177 16.73 -23.13 -13.16
C GLU A 177 18.16 -22.65 -12.83
N ALA A 178 18.35 -21.34 -12.66
CA ALA A 178 19.64 -20.78 -12.26
C ALA A 178 20.06 -21.22 -10.84
N ILE A 179 19.12 -21.23 -9.89
CA ILE A 179 19.35 -21.70 -8.51
C ILE A 179 19.75 -23.19 -8.50
N GLU A 180 19.03 -24.02 -9.25
CA GLU A 180 19.30 -25.47 -9.33
C GLU A 180 20.69 -25.78 -9.94
N LYS A 181 21.18 -24.91 -10.83
CA LYS A 181 22.52 -25.04 -11.45
C LYS A 181 23.66 -24.48 -10.61
N ALA A 182 23.39 -23.78 -9.51
CA ALA A 182 24.41 -23.08 -8.71
C ALA A 182 25.29 -24.00 -7.85
N GLY A 183 25.07 -25.32 -7.86
CA GLY A 183 25.90 -26.29 -7.14
C GLY A 183 25.74 -26.26 -5.61
N HIS A 184 24.63 -25.72 -5.11
CA HIS A 184 24.29 -25.66 -3.70
C HIS A 184 23.85 -27.03 -3.14
N SER A 185 23.84 -27.18 -1.82
CA SER A 185 23.24 -28.36 -1.19
C SER A 185 21.72 -28.41 -1.46
N SER A 186 21.12 -29.59 -1.38
CA SER A 186 19.67 -29.75 -1.58
C SER A 186 18.85 -28.82 -0.68
N GLU A 187 19.27 -28.63 0.58
CA GLU A 187 18.58 -27.78 1.55
C GLU A 187 18.70 -26.30 1.18
N GLN A 188 19.89 -25.86 0.78
CA GLN A 188 20.13 -24.48 0.33
C GLN A 188 19.33 -24.15 -0.94
N THR A 189 19.32 -25.06 -1.91
CA THR A 189 18.53 -24.94 -3.14
C THR A 189 17.04 -24.80 -2.82
N GLN A 190 16.52 -25.65 -1.93
CA GLN A 190 15.11 -25.58 -1.53
C GLN A 190 14.76 -24.27 -0.82
N SER A 191 15.64 -23.80 0.08
CA SER A 191 15.46 -22.52 0.78
C SER A 191 15.44 -21.34 -0.21
N GLN A 192 16.37 -21.30 -1.18
CA GLN A 192 16.42 -20.24 -2.19
C GLN A 192 15.19 -20.24 -3.10
N ILE A 193 14.68 -21.43 -3.47
CA ILE A 193 13.45 -21.54 -4.27
C ILE A 193 12.23 -21.05 -3.48
N ALA A 194 12.15 -21.35 -2.18
CA ALA A 194 11.07 -20.84 -1.33
C ALA A 194 11.10 -19.32 -1.22
N THR A 195 12.28 -18.72 -0.99
CA THR A 195 12.45 -17.26 -0.98
C THR A 195 12.13 -16.64 -2.35
N LEU A 196 12.45 -17.32 -3.45
CA LEU A 196 12.07 -16.88 -4.79
C LEU A 196 10.54 -16.87 -4.98
N GLU A 197 9.85 -17.94 -4.57
CA GLU A 197 8.38 -18.02 -4.62
C GLU A 197 7.74 -16.89 -3.79
N GLU A 198 8.23 -16.64 -2.58
CA GLU A 198 7.75 -15.55 -1.72
C GLU A 198 7.95 -14.17 -2.36
N ASN A 199 9.16 -13.88 -2.87
CA ASN A 199 9.46 -12.60 -3.50
C ASN A 199 8.61 -12.35 -4.76
N LEU A 200 8.39 -13.38 -5.58
CA LEU A 200 7.53 -13.26 -6.76
C LEU A 200 6.05 -13.22 -6.39
N THR A 201 5.64 -13.79 -5.26
CA THR A 201 4.30 -13.59 -4.71
C THR A 201 4.10 -12.14 -4.29
N ASN A 202 5.07 -11.53 -3.60
CA ASN A 202 5.04 -10.11 -3.23
C ASN A 202 4.88 -9.21 -4.47
N LYS A 203 5.67 -9.49 -5.52
CA LYS A 203 5.55 -8.82 -6.82
C LYS A 203 4.19 -9.06 -7.47
N ALA A 204 3.67 -10.29 -7.48
CA ALA A 204 2.39 -10.60 -8.08
C ALA A 204 1.22 -9.88 -7.40
N VAL A 205 1.23 -9.77 -6.07
CA VAL A 205 0.23 -8.98 -5.33
C VAL A 205 0.33 -7.50 -5.72
N PHE A 206 1.53 -6.93 -5.77
CA PHE A 206 1.72 -5.55 -6.25
C PHE A 206 1.21 -5.33 -7.68
N LEU A 207 1.50 -6.26 -8.59
CA LEU A 207 1.07 -6.16 -9.98
C LEU A 207 -0.46 -6.10 -10.08
N ASN A 208 -1.17 -6.89 -9.28
CA ASN A 208 -2.63 -6.94 -9.31
C ASN A 208 -3.29 -5.77 -8.55
N ALA A 209 -2.66 -5.27 -7.49
CA ALA A 209 -3.21 -4.19 -6.66
C ALA A 209 -2.86 -2.78 -7.17
N CYS A 210 -1.60 -2.57 -7.61
CA CYS A 210 -1.03 -1.23 -7.75
C CYS A 210 -0.62 -0.88 -9.20
N SER A 211 -0.16 -1.86 -9.98
CA SER A 211 0.45 -1.59 -11.31
C SER A 211 -0.51 -1.11 -12.39
N ARG A 212 -1.83 -1.12 -12.12
CA ARG A 212 -2.81 -0.48 -13.00
C ARG A 212 -2.61 1.03 -13.10
N CYS A 213 -2.14 1.65 -12.02
CA CYS A 213 -1.91 3.08 -11.94
C CYS A 213 -0.42 3.42 -11.82
N HIS A 214 0.34 2.65 -11.03
CA HIS A 214 1.71 2.99 -10.68
C HIS A 214 2.77 2.28 -11.52
N THR A 215 3.88 2.97 -11.76
CA THR A 215 5.10 2.35 -12.29
C THR A 215 6.03 1.90 -11.16
N MET A 216 6.85 0.88 -11.42
CA MET A 216 8.05 0.54 -10.64
C MET A 216 9.22 0.44 -11.62
N LYS A 217 9.72 1.58 -12.06
CA LYS A 217 10.78 1.69 -13.07
C LYS A 217 12.03 0.89 -12.72
N TYR A 218 12.42 0.82 -11.45
CA TYR A 218 13.62 0.09 -11.04
C TYR A 218 13.48 -1.45 -11.11
N ASP A 219 12.25 -1.96 -11.28
CA ASP A 219 11.98 -3.36 -11.59
C ASP A 219 11.25 -3.53 -12.95
N ASN A 220 11.37 -2.52 -13.82
CA ASN A 220 10.79 -2.50 -15.18
C ASN A 220 9.26 -2.76 -15.24
N VAL A 221 8.51 -2.38 -14.19
CA VAL A 221 7.04 -2.46 -14.22
C VAL A 221 6.48 -1.14 -14.73
N ALA A 222 5.75 -1.20 -15.85
CA ALA A 222 5.00 -0.09 -16.39
C ALA A 222 3.59 -0.03 -15.77
N SER A 223 3.02 1.18 -15.71
CA SER A 223 1.61 1.33 -15.39
C SER A 223 0.78 0.87 -16.59
N ARG A 224 -0.32 0.16 -16.36
CA ARG A 224 -1.23 -0.22 -17.44
C ARG A 224 -2.00 0.98 -17.98
N THR A 225 -2.41 1.89 -17.10
CA THR A 225 -3.08 3.14 -17.44
C THR A 225 -2.05 4.26 -17.62
N SER A 226 -2.19 5.06 -18.67
CA SER A 226 -1.27 6.18 -18.92
C SER A 226 -1.48 7.32 -17.90
N PRO A 227 -0.44 8.11 -17.59
CA PRO A 227 -0.55 9.28 -16.73
C PRO A 227 -1.65 10.26 -17.17
N GLU A 228 -1.86 10.45 -18.47
CA GLU A 228 -2.88 11.34 -19.03
C GLU A 228 -4.29 10.80 -18.78
N SER A 229 -4.50 9.49 -18.96
CA SER A 229 -5.77 8.84 -18.64
C SER A 229 -6.05 8.90 -17.13
N LEU A 230 -5.03 8.76 -16.29
CA LEU A 230 -5.17 8.91 -14.83
C LEU A 230 -5.47 10.36 -14.42
N ASP A 231 -4.89 11.35 -15.08
CA ASP A 231 -5.23 12.76 -14.86
C ASP A 231 -6.69 13.05 -15.21
N ALA A 232 -7.16 12.56 -16.36
CA ALA A 232 -8.56 12.72 -16.77
C ALA A 232 -9.54 11.97 -15.85
N TYR A 233 -9.15 10.79 -15.36
CA TYR A 233 -10.00 9.94 -14.50
C TYR A 233 -10.00 10.37 -13.03
N LEU A 234 -8.83 10.51 -12.41
CA LEU A 234 -8.66 10.76 -10.97
C LEU A 234 -8.25 12.21 -10.64
N GLY A 235 -7.97 13.04 -11.65
CA GLY A 235 -7.54 14.43 -11.46
C GLY A 235 -6.06 14.61 -11.14
N SER A 236 -5.27 13.54 -11.23
CA SER A 236 -3.81 13.60 -11.09
C SER A 236 -3.15 12.32 -11.60
N PRO A 237 -1.94 12.41 -12.20
CA PRO A 237 -1.16 11.22 -12.54
C PRO A 237 -0.68 10.50 -11.28
N ALA A 238 -0.49 9.18 -11.38
CA ALA A 238 0.09 8.39 -10.30
C ALA A 238 1.63 8.48 -10.30
N PRO A 239 2.29 8.62 -9.13
CA PRO A 239 3.73 8.64 -9.03
C PRO A 239 4.36 7.27 -9.30
N ASP A 240 5.62 7.27 -9.72
CA ASP A 240 6.48 6.08 -9.68
C ASP A 240 6.76 5.67 -8.23
N LEU A 241 6.68 4.37 -7.96
CA LEU A 241 6.80 3.84 -6.60
C LEU A 241 8.21 3.29 -6.28
N SER A 242 9.15 3.31 -7.23
CA SER A 242 10.47 2.66 -7.07
C SER A 242 11.22 3.14 -5.83
N MET A 243 11.11 4.42 -5.48
CA MET A 243 11.78 5.02 -4.32
C MET A 243 10.80 5.43 -3.20
N MET A 244 9.53 5.06 -3.30
CA MET A 244 8.51 5.60 -2.41
C MET A 244 8.72 5.17 -0.96
N ILE A 245 9.17 3.93 -0.73
CA ILE A 245 9.47 3.45 0.63
C ILE A 245 10.60 4.22 1.30
N ARG A 246 11.60 4.69 0.53
CA ARG A 246 12.67 5.54 1.05
C ARG A 246 12.22 6.98 1.25
N ALA A 247 11.35 7.48 0.38
CA ALA A 247 10.86 8.85 0.42
C ALA A 247 9.82 9.09 1.54
N LYS A 248 9.03 8.07 1.89
CA LYS A 248 7.94 8.18 2.85
C LYS A 248 8.10 7.31 4.10
N GLY A 249 8.88 6.25 4.02
CA GLY A 249 9.04 5.27 5.10
C GLY A 249 7.98 4.18 5.07
N LYS A 250 8.33 3.00 5.60
CA LYS A 250 7.45 1.83 5.72
C LYS A 250 6.17 2.15 6.50
N HIS A 251 6.31 2.74 7.68
CA HIS A 251 5.18 3.09 8.55
C HIS A 251 4.17 4.01 7.86
N TYR A 252 4.63 4.99 7.07
CA TYR A 252 3.69 5.85 6.32
C TYR A 252 2.88 5.02 5.31
N LEU A 253 3.54 4.14 4.55
CA LEU A 253 2.89 3.35 3.52
C LEU A 253 1.87 2.35 4.09
N GLU A 254 2.16 1.78 5.26
CA GLU A 254 1.24 0.86 5.96
C GLU A 254 -0.07 1.54 6.40
N HIS A 255 -0.03 2.84 6.70
CA HIS A 255 -1.24 3.61 7.02
C HIS A 255 -1.93 4.14 5.76
N PHE A 256 -1.17 4.35 4.68
CA PHE A 256 -1.64 5.06 3.50
C PHE A 256 -2.31 4.16 2.45
N ILE A 257 -1.82 2.95 2.20
CA ILE A 257 -2.26 2.13 1.04
C ILE A 257 -3.76 1.82 1.08
N ASN A 258 -4.28 1.37 2.23
CA ASN A 258 -5.70 1.09 2.41
C ASN A 258 -6.53 2.30 2.89
N ASP A 259 -5.89 3.42 3.19
CA ASP A 259 -6.58 4.64 3.58
C ASP A 259 -5.90 5.91 3.03
N PRO A 260 -5.81 6.05 1.70
CA PRO A 260 -5.09 7.16 1.07
C PRO A 260 -5.81 8.50 1.21
N GLN A 261 -7.10 8.46 1.57
CA GLN A 261 -7.89 9.65 1.85
C GLN A 261 -7.83 10.06 3.31
N ASN A 262 -7.10 9.31 4.14
CA ASN A 262 -6.87 9.69 5.52
C ASN A 262 -6.23 11.07 5.59
N VAL A 263 -6.81 11.92 6.42
CA VAL A 263 -6.34 13.28 6.66
C VAL A 263 -5.82 13.35 8.08
N SER A 264 -4.75 14.11 8.29
CA SER A 264 -4.12 14.20 9.61
C SER A 264 -5.10 14.64 10.69
N PHE A 265 -4.98 14.10 11.90
CA PHE A 265 -5.85 14.50 13.02
C PHE A 265 -5.87 16.02 13.21
N LYS A 266 -4.70 16.66 13.02
CA LYS A 266 -4.57 18.12 13.06
C LYS A 266 -5.44 18.82 12.01
N SER A 267 -5.39 18.40 10.74
CA SER A 267 -6.21 19.03 9.69
C SER A 267 -7.72 18.89 9.95
N ILE A 268 -8.14 17.76 10.54
CA ILE A 268 -9.55 17.55 10.93
C ILE A 268 -9.93 18.53 12.05
N GLN A 269 -9.09 18.60 13.09
CA GLN A 269 -9.31 19.48 14.23
C GLN A 269 -9.32 20.95 13.81
N ASP A 270 -8.37 21.37 12.96
CA ASP A 270 -8.28 22.73 12.43
C ASP A 270 -9.54 23.10 11.62
N ALA A 271 -10.08 22.18 10.81
CA ALA A 271 -11.32 22.40 10.06
C ALA A 271 -12.55 22.54 10.98
N ILE A 272 -12.61 21.77 12.07
CA ILE A 272 -13.66 21.91 13.09
C ILE A 272 -13.52 23.24 13.82
N ILE A 273 -12.31 23.61 14.25
CA ILE A 273 -12.02 24.88 14.92
C ILE A 273 -12.40 26.06 14.00
N GLN A 274 -12.13 25.96 12.70
CA GLN A 274 -12.50 27.00 11.74
C GLN A 274 -14.02 27.20 11.66
N LYS A 275 -14.82 26.14 11.83
CA LYS A 275 -16.28 26.21 11.79
C LYS A 275 -16.91 26.59 13.14
N GLU A 276 -16.47 25.94 14.21
CA GLU A 276 -17.09 26.02 15.55
C GLU A 276 -16.37 27.01 16.48
N GLY A 277 -15.24 27.59 16.06
CA GLY A 277 -14.43 28.55 16.82
C GLY A 277 -13.54 27.93 17.91
N SER A 278 -13.79 26.68 18.29
CA SER A 278 -12.96 25.90 19.21
C SER A 278 -13.13 24.40 18.93
N LEU A 279 -12.24 23.57 19.50
CA LEU A 279 -12.37 22.11 19.38
C LEU A 279 -13.30 21.60 20.49
N PRO A 280 -14.50 21.08 20.17
CA PRO A 280 -15.41 20.50 21.17
C PRO A 280 -14.88 19.16 21.70
N ALA A 281 -15.57 18.54 22.67
CA ALA A 281 -15.23 17.20 23.14
C ALA A 281 -15.47 16.14 22.05
N ASN A 282 -14.61 15.11 21.98
CA ASN A 282 -14.72 14.02 21.00
C ASN A 282 -15.75 12.95 21.42
N ASP A 283 -17.00 13.34 21.64
CA ASP A 283 -18.08 12.44 22.07
C ASP A 283 -18.66 11.58 20.93
N LYS A 284 -18.38 11.93 19.67
CA LYS A 284 -18.83 11.22 18.46
C LYS A 284 -17.92 10.09 18.00
N LYS A 285 -16.78 9.87 18.67
CA LYS A 285 -15.84 8.83 18.29
C LYS A 285 -16.46 7.44 18.47
N SER A 286 -16.19 6.54 17.54
CA SER A 286 -16.50 5.13 17.70
C SER A 286 -15.55 4.49 18.74
N PRO A 287 -15.93 3.36 19.36
CA PRO A 287 -15.09 2.70 20.36
C PRO A 287 -13.69 2.31 19.87
N TRP A 288 -13.54 2.11 18.56
CA TRP A 288 -12.27 1.76 17.91
C TRP A 288 -11.42 2.97 17.52
N GLN A 289 -11.94 4.20 17.60
CA GLN A 289 -11.22 5.42 17.22
C GLN A 289 -10.34 5.97 18.35
N ASP A 290 -9.15 6.45 17.99
CA ASP A 290 -8.24 7.21 18.86
C ASP A 290 -8.96 8.46 19.40
N ASP A 291 -8.66 8.86 20.64
CA ASP A 291 -9.28 10.03 21.27
C ASP A 291 -9.02 11.34 20.49
N ARG A 292 -7.96 11.39 19.69
CA ARG A 292 -7.59 12.53 18.85
C ARG A 292 -8.24 12.48 17.46
N ASP A 293 -8.90 11.38 17.11
CA ASP A 293 -9.58 11.21 15.84
C ASP A 293 -11.00 11.81 15.89
N TYR A 294 -11.14 13.01 15.33
CA TYR A 294 -12.42 13.71 15.22
C TYR A 294 -13.14 13.46 13.89
N SER A 295 -12.76 12.43 13.12
CA SER A 295 -13.30 12.18 11.77
C SER A 295 -14.82 12.07 11.75
N ASN A 296 -15.43 11.40 12.74
CA ASN A 296 -16.89 11.26 12.81
C ASN A 296 -17.58 12.60 13.02
N LEU A 297 -17.04 13.43 13.91
CA LEU A 297 -17.57 14.77 14.14
C LEU A 297 -17.41 15.65 12.90
N ALA A 298 -16.24 15.61 12.24
CA ALA A 298 -16.01 16.38 11.02
C ALA A 298 -16.96 15.98 9.88
N LYS A 299 -17.29 14.68 9.75
CA LYS A 299 -18.31 14.17 8.83
C LYS A 299 -19.71 14.71 9.17
N GLU A 300 -20.13 14.61 10.44
CA GLU A 300 -21.43 15.13 10.91
C GLU A 300 -21.56 16.64 10.67
N LEU A 301 -20.48 17.40 10.87
CA LEU A 301 -20.43 18.83 10.62
C LEU A 301 -20.24 19.21 9.13
N GLY A 302 -19.98 18.25 8.24
CA GLY A 302 -19.72 18.54 6.83
C GLY A 302 -18.45 19.37 6.59
N VAL A 303 -17.44 19.23 7.44
CA VAL A 303 -16.14 19.93 7.36
C VAL A 303 -14.95 19.01 7.12
N MET A 304 -15.22 17.72 6.88
CA MET A 304 -14.20 16.71 6.60
C MET A 304 -13.31 17.17 5.42
N PRO A 305 -12.00 17.41 5.64
CA PRO A 305 -11.11 17.77 4.55
C PRO A 305 -11.02 16.64 3.53
N VAL A 306 -10.85 17.00 2.26
CA VAL A 306 -10.68 16.01 1.17
C VAL A 306 -9.24 15.48 1.22
N GLY A 307 -9.10 14.15 1.20
CA GLY A 307 -7.80 13.47 1.16
C GLY A 307 -7.17 13.43 -0.24
N LEU A 308 -6.23 12.52 -0.46
CA LEU A 308 -5.55 12.40 -1.76
C LEU A 308 -6.45 11.76 -2.83
N SER A 309 -6.12 12.00 -4.10
CA SER A 309 -6.87 11.45 -5.25
C SER A 309 -6.78 9.92 -5.40
N MET A 310 -5.88 9.26 -4.67
CA MET A 310 -5.70 7.82 -4.75
C MET A 310 -6.91 7.11 -4.10
N PRO A 311 -7.53 6.13 -4.77
CA PRO A 311 -8.61 5.35 -4.17
C PRO A 311 -8.10 4.40 -3.09
N ARG A 312 -8.93 4.12 -2.09
CA ARG A 312 -8.72 3.02 -1.15
C ARG A 312 -8.54 1.71 -1.92
N VAL A 313 -7.52 0.92 -1.58
CA VAL A 313 -7.20 -0.32 -2.32
C VAL A 313 -7.97 -1.53 -1.79
N GLY A 314 -8.17 -1.62 -0.47
CA GLY A 314 -8.99 -2.67 0.16
C GLY A 314 -8.30 -4.03 0.30
N LEU A 315 -6.97 -4.02 0.40
CA LEU A 315 -6.17 -5.22 0.59
C LEU A 315 -6.44 -5.86 1.95
N THR A 316 -6.28 -7.18 2.04
CA THR A 316 -6.06 -7.81 3.35
C THR A 316 -4.76 -7.30 3.97
N GLU A 317 -4.61 -7.42 5.29
CA GLU A 317 -3.37 -7.04 5.99
C GLU A 317 -2.16 -7.75 5.39
N GLU A 318 -2.27 -9.07 5.20
CA GLU A 318 -1.25 -9.90 4.57
C GLU A 318 -0.91 -9.43 3.14
N ALA A 319 -1.90 -9.08 2.32
CA ALA A 319 -1.65 -8.57 0.97
C ALA A 319 -0.98 -7.18 0.98
N GLN A 320 -1.33 -6.31 1.93
CA GLN A 320 -0.66 -5.03 2.10
C GLN A 320 0.81 -5.21 2.53
N GLU A 321 1.08 -6.11 3.48
CA GLU A 321 2.45 -6.46 3.87
C GLU A 321 3.29 -6.94 2.69
N ARG A 322 2.71 -7.76 1.81
CA ARG A 322 3.34 -8.21 0.56
C ARG A 322 3.65 -7.06 -0.40
N VAL A 323 2.72 -6.12 -0.56
CA VAL A 323 2.95 -4.90 -1.35
C VAL A 323 4.13 -4.10 -0.78
N VAL A 324 4.15 -3.87 0.53
CA VAL A 324 5.21 -3.13 1.21
C VAL A 324 6.55 -3.87 1.10
N ALA A 325 6.56 -5.20 1.24
CA ALA A 325 7.76 -6.02 1.07
C ALA A 325 8.34 -5.92 -0.36
N TYR A 326 7.48 -5.88 -1.38
CA TYR A 326 7.93 -5.63 -2.75
C TYR A 326 8.46 -4.20 -2.96
N LEU A 327 7.82 -3.19 -2.37
CA LEU A 327 8.34 -1.82 -2.40
C LEU A 327 9.71 -1.73 -1.69
N GLU A 328 9.92 -2.46 -0.60
CA GLU A 328 11.21 -2.54 0.10
C GLU A 328 12.27 -3.24 -0.74
N SER A 329 11.94 -4.37 -1.36
CA SER A 329 12.90 -5.15 -2.14
C SER A 329 13.42 -4.39 -3.36
N VAL A 330 12.60 -3.54 -3.98
CA VAL A 330 13.00 -2.67 -5.09
C VAL A 330 13.63 -1.38 -4.59
N GLY A 331 12.99 -0.73 -3.61
CA GLY A 331 13.36 0.62 -3.18
C GLY A 331 14.53 0.69 -2.22
N ASP A 332 14.80 -0.40 -1.51
CA ASP A 332 15.89 -0.55 -0.56
C ASP A 332 16.51 -1.96 -0.62
N ALA A 333 16.82 -2.43 -1.83
CA ALA A 333 17.37 -3.76 -2.10
C ALA A 333 18.64 -4.12 -1.31
N LYS A 334 19.35 -3.12 -0.76
CA LYS A 334 20.59 -3.30 0.02
C LYS A 334 20.44 -2.94 1.51
N LYS A 335 19.22 -2.93 2.02
CA LYS A 335 18.92 -2.54 3.41
C LYS A 335 19.70 -3.36 4.43
N GLU A 336 19.61 -4.70 4.36
CA GLU A 336 20.33 -5.59 5.30
C GLU A 336 21.84 -5.39 5.24
N GLN A 337 22.43 -5.31 4.02
CA GLN A 337 23.87 -5.10 3.89
C GLN A 337 24.27 -3.73 4.45
N ARG A 338 23.46 -2.69 4.26
CA ARG A 338 23.70 -1.35 4.81
C ARG A 338 23.63 -1.35 6.34
N GLU A 339 22.60 -1.97 6.92
CA GLU A 339 22.39 -2.02 8.37
C GLU A 339 23.50 -2.82 9.06
N SER A 340 23.85 -3.97 8.50
CA SER A 340 24.96 -4.80 8.98
C SER A 340 26.31 -4.05 8.88
N LEU A 341 26.64 -3.52 7.69
CA LEU A 341 27.89 -2.80 7.48
C LEU A 341 28.00 -1.53 8.33
N GLY A 342 26.89 -0.82 8.54
CA GLY A 342 26.83 0.38 9.38
C GLY A 342 27.30 0.10 10.81
N ILE A 343 26.89 -1.03 11.39
CA ILE A 343 27.32 -1.45 12.73
C ILE A 343 28.84 -1.67 12.77
N TYR A 344 29.39 -2.41 11.81
CA TYR A 344 30.84 -2.65 11.74
C TYR A 344 31.64 -1.35 11.56
N ILE A 345 31.16 -0.43 10.73
CA ILE A 345 31.78 0.88 10.52
C ILE A 345 31.75 1.71 11.81
N MET A 346 30.62 1.75 12.53
CA MET A 346 30.52 2.46 13.80
C MET A 346 31.50 1.92 14.85
N ILE A 347 31.63 0.58 14.95
CA ILE A 347 32.59 -0.06 15.85
C ILE A 347 34.02 0.29 15.44
N PHE A 348 34.36 0.19 14.15
CA PHE A 348 35.68 0.52 13.63
C PHE A 348 36.09 1.95 13.96
N PHE A 349 35.21 2.93 13.69
CA PHE A 349 35.48 4.34 14.03
C PHE A 349 35.58 4.56 15.53
N GLY A 350 34.79 3.86 16.35
CA GLY A 350 34.91 3.88 17.81
C GLY A 350 36.30 3.45 18.27
N VAL A 351 36.79 2.30 17.80
CA VAL A 351 38.11 1.76 18.14
C VAL A 351 39.23 2.66 17.62
N MET A 352 39.18 3.07 16.35
CA MET A 352 40.20 3.93 15.74
C MET A 352 40.29 5.29 16.42
N SER A 353 39.16 5.85 16.86
CA SER A 353 39.14 7.12 17.62
C SER A 353 39.88 6.98 18.96
N ILE A 354 39.71 5.85 19.66
CA ILE A 354 40.43 5.55 20.91
C ILE A 354 41.93 5.40 20.64
N LEU A 355 42.32 4.62 19.62
CA LEU A 355 43.73 4.41 19.28
C LEU A 355 44.41 5.72 18.86
N ALA A 356 43.77 6.51 18.01
CA ALA A 356 44.27 7.82 17.59
C ALA A 356 44.42 8.77 18.79
N TYR A 357 43.49 8.75 19.73
CA TYR A 357 43.58 9.53 20.96
C TYR A 357 44.76 9.09 21.84
N LEU A 358 44.95 7.79 22.06
CA LEU A 358 46.07 7.26 22.84
C LEU A 358 47.42 7.55 22.17
N TRP A 359 47.50 7.39 20.85
CA TRP A 359 48.71 7.71 20.08
C TRP A 359 49.05 9.19 20.18
N LYS A 360 48.05 10.07 20.01
CA LYS A 360 48.22 11.50 20.23
C LYS A 360 48.74 11.79 21.63
N LYS A 361 48.13 11.22 22.68
CA LYS A 361 48.54 11.43 24.07
C LYS A 361 50.01 11.05 24.28
N ARG A 362 50.46 9.94 23.70
CA ARG A 362 51.86 9.48 23.76
C ARG A 362 52.82 10.42 23.04
N ILE A 363 52.54 10.80 21.79
CA ILE A 363 53.44 11.68 21.01
C ILE A 363 53.56 13.05 21.68
N TRP A 364 52.44 13.60 22.16
CA TRP A 364 52.47 14.93 22.76
C TRP A 364 53.10 14.97 24.15
N SER A 365 53.13 13.85 24.90
CA SER A 365 53.86 13.77 26.19
C SER A 365 55.38 13.86 26.06
N GLU A 366 55.93 13.72 24.86
CA GLU A 366 57.37 13.89 24.59
C GLU A 366 57.73 15.32 24.22
N VAL A 367 56.74 16.16 23.88
CA VAL A 367 56.95 17.54 23.44
C VAL A 367 56.61 18.52 24.58
N HIS A 368 55.59 18.23 25.39
CA HIS A 368 55.12 19.00 26.55
C HIS A 368 54.76 18.02 27.67
#